data_AF-A0A7V5ERZ6-F1
#
_entry.id   AF-A0A7V5ERZ6-F1
#
_cell.length_a   1.000
_cell.length_b   1.000
_cell.length_c   1.000
_cell.angle_alpha   90.00
_cell.angle_beta   90.00
_cell.angle_gamma   90.00
#
_symmetry.space_group_name_H-M   'P 1'
#
loop_
_entity.id
_entity.type
_entity.pdbx_description
1 polymer ?
#
loop_
_entity_poly.entity_id
_entity_poly.type
_entity_poly.pdbx_seq_one_letter_code
_entity_poly.pdbx_strand_id
1 'polypeptide(L)'
;MRIRLIKLLLALSTLPLVGGWALRGAIALVGPYKERRKLVNLGRRTIISPRADIHAPDLVLGKMVFIDDYVTLYAHRDGGSIRIGDFSSVQRYTILETIRGGEIVIGQHTHIQAGCNLTAALGNIRIGNHVQLAPRCALYPYQHGITDLNTPIAKQPLTTKGDIIIEDDAWLGVGVIVMDGVTIGRGAVIGAGAVVTKDIPPLAIAVGAPARVIGYRDGSNPSHPQSQS
;
A
#
# COMPACT_ATOMS: atom_id res chain seq x y z
N MET A 1 0.71 31.08 16.42
CA MET A 1 1.34 30.43 17.60
C MET A 1 1.49 28.91 17.43
N ARG A 2 0.43 28.16 17.12
CA ARG A 2 0.42 26.67 17.02
C ARG A 2 1.42 26.05 16.04
N ILE A 3 1.63 26.63 14.85
CA ILE A 3 2.56 26.10 13.84
C ILE A 3 4.04 26.21 14.29
N ARG A 4 4.43 27.31 14.95
CA ARG A 4 5.80 27.49 15.45
C ARG A 4 6.14 26.43 16.49
N LEU A 5 5.20 26.12 17.38
CA LEU A 5 5.34 25.05 18.37
C LEU A 5 5.45 23.67 17.71
N ILE A 6 4.62 23.36 16.71
CA ILE A 6 4.73 22.08 15.98
C ILE A 6 6.10 21.94 15.31
N LYS A 7 6.60 23.01 14.66
CA LYS A 7 7.95 22.99 14.05
C LYS A 7 9.06 22.79 15.08
N LEU A 8 8.95 23.42 16.25
CA LEU A 8 9.89 23.20 17.35
C LEU A 8 9.87 21.74 17.83
N LEU A 9 8.69 21.18 18.07
CA LEU A 9 8.54 19.77 18.48
C LEU A 9 9.03 18.79 17.39
N LEU A 10 8.84 19.14 16.12
CA LEU A 10 9.42 18.39 15.01
C LEU A 10 10.95 18.49 15.01
N ALA A 11 11.54 19.65 15.26
CA ALA A 11 12.99 19.77 15.39
C ALA A 11 13.53 18.97 16.58
N LEU A 12 12.85 19.00 17.73
CA LEU A 12 13.23 18.23 18.93
C LEU A 12 13.04 16.72 18.76
N SER A 13 12.20 16.26 17.82
CA SER A 13 11.92 14.82 17.64
C SER A 13 13.04 14.01 16.99
N THR A 14 14.12 14.65 16.56
CA THR A 14 15.35 13.96 16.13
C THR A 14 16.33 13.73 17.27
N LEU A 15 16.07 14.32 18.46
CA LEU A 15 16.97 14.17 19.60
C LEU A 15 16.78 12.79 20.25
N PRO A 16 17.88 12.11 20.64
CA PRO A 16 17.80 10.89 21.43
C PRO A 16 17.01 11.10 22.74
N LEU A 17 16.33 10.06 23.22
CA LEU A 17 15.59 9.99 24.50
C LEU A 17 14.33 10.87 24.61
N VAL A 18 14.36 12.11 24.12
CA VAL A 18 13.22 13.04 24.15
C VAL A 18 12.42 13.04 22.85
N GLY A 19 12.98 12.51 21.77
CA GLY A 19 12.42 12.68 20.45
C GLY A 19 11.04 12.03 20.26
N GLY A 20 10.83 10.87 20.88
CA GLY A 20 9.54 10.19 20.90
C GLY A 20 8.44 11.03 21.55
N TRP A 21 8.73 11.66 22.70
CA TRP A 21 7.78 12.54 23.39
C TRP A 21 7.48 13.81 22.60
N ALA A 22 8.52 14.41 22.00
CA ALA A 22 8.35 15.59 21.16
C ALA A 22 7.47 15.28 19.92
N LEU A 23 7.67 14.12 19.28
CA LEU A 23 6.84 13.72 18.14
C LEU A 23 5.39 13.44 18.56
N ARG A 24 5.18 12.78 19.71
CA ARG A 24 3.83 12.60 20.30
C ARG A 24 3.14 13.94 20.54
N GLY A 25 3.86 14.92 21.08
CA GLY A 25 3.37 16.29 21.25
C GLY A 25 3.01 16.96 19.91
N ALA A 26 3.87 16.85 18.90
CA ALA A 26 3.60 17.39 17.57
C ALA A 26 2.34 16.77 16.94
N ILE A 27 2.18 15.44 17.06
CA ILE A 27 1.01 14.69 16.59
C ILE A 27 -0.26 15.15 17.31
N ALA A 28 -0.21 15.34 18.63
CA ALA A 28 -1.36 15.80 19.42
C ALA A 28 -1.83 17.23 19.03
N LEU A 29 -0.95 18.03 18.46
CA LEU A 29 -1.25 19.40 18.04
C LEU A 29 -1.78 19.51 16.60
N VAL A 30 -1.77 18.43 15.82
CA VAL A 30 -2.33 18.38 14.45
C VAL A 30 -3.67 17.62 14.47
N GLY A 31 -4.57 17.97 13.55
CA GLY A 31 -5.84 17.26 13.41
C GLY A 31 -5.65 15.75 13.14
N PRO A 32 -6.68 14.92 13.39
CA PRO A 32 -6.59 13.49 13.20
C PRO A 32 -6.46 13.10 11.72
N TYR A 33 -6.11 11.82 11.47
CA TYR A 33 -6.17 11.20 10.15
C TYR A 33 -5.37 11.95 9.07
N LYS A 34 -5.98 12.33 7.94
CA LYS A 34 -5.32 12.97 6.78
C LYS A 34 -4.61 14.28 7.14
N GLU A 35 -5.05 14.97 8.19
CA GLU A 35 -4.37 16.17 8.66
C GLU A 35 -2.96 15.90 9.16
N ARG A 36 -2.67 14.70 9.66
CA ARG A 36 -1.34 14.35 10.17
C ARG A 36 -0.26 14.29 9.11
N ARG A 37 -0.63 14.13 7.83
CA ARG A 37 0.30 14.25 6.71
C ARG A 37 0.96 15.64 6.66
N LYS A 38 0.33 16.68 7.24
CA LYS A 38 0.94 18.01 7.38
C LYS A 38 2.26 17.98 8.16
N LEU A 39 2.47 17.00 9.05
CA LEU A 39 3.71 16.87 9.84
C LEU A 39 4.94 16.68 8.95
N VAL A 40 4.81 15.89 7.88
CA VAL A 40 5.89 15.70 6.90
C VAL A 40 6.25 17.02 6.23
N ASN A 41 5.24 17.79 5.80
CA ASN A 41 5.46 19.09 5.16
C ASN A 41 6.02 20.15 6.14
N LEU A 42 5.56 20.14 7.39
CA LEU A 42 6.02 21.05 8.43
C LEU A 42 7.45 20.73 8.89
N GLY A 43 7.80 19.45 8.96
CA GLY A 43 9.12 18.97 9.37
C GLY A 43 10.12 18.82 8.23
N ARG A 44 9.65 18.85 6.97
CA ARG A 44 10.43 18.60 5.75
C ARG A 44 11.26 17.32 5.81
N ARG A 45 10.67 16.25 6.36
CA ARG A 45 11.32 14.94 6.49
C ARG A 45 10.31 13.80 6.58
N THR A 46 10.82 12.59 6.45
CA THR A 46 10.07 11.36 6.75
C THR A 46 9.64 11.33 8.22
N ILE A 47 8.38 10.95 8.45
CA ILE A 47 7.78 10.84 9.78
C ILE A 47 7.18 9.46 9.94
N ILE A 48 7.61 8.76 10.99
CA ILE A 48 7.04 7.49 11.43
C ILE A 48 6.36 7.75 12.77
N SER A 49 5.08 7.41 12.89
CA SER A 49 4.40 7.53 14.17
C SER A 49 5.05 6.64 15.24
N PRO A 50 5.26 7.12 16.47
CA PRO A 50 5.65 6.29 17.62
C PRO A 50 4.63 5.22 18.03
N ARG A 51 3.49 5.13 17.33
CA ARG A 51 2.46 4.09 17.49
C ARG A 51 2.39 3.15 16.29
N ALA A 52 3.34 3.23 15.35
CA ALA A 52 3.48 2.23 14.31
C ALA A 52 4.30 1.04 14.85
N ASP A 53 3.94 -0.17 14.43
CA ASP A 53 4.63 -1.40 14.78
C ASP A 53 5.54 -1.78 13.62
N ILE A 54 6.86 -1.71 13.82
CA ILE A 54 7.86 -1.97 12.78
C ILE A 54 8.77 -3.10 13.24
N HIS A 55 8.72 -4.21 12.50
CA HIS A 55 9.68 -5.29 12.56
C HIS A 55 10.01 -5.68 11.13
N ALA A 56 10.86 -4.88 10.50
CA ALA A 56 11.30 -5.06 9.12
C ALA A 56 12.77 -4.60 9.03
N PRO A 57 13.75 -5.51 9.17
CA PRO A 57 15.17 -5.14 9.28
C PRO A 57 15.71 -4.45 8.02
N ASP A 58 15.21 -4.86 6.84
CA ASP A 58 15.60 -4.29 5.54
C ASP A 58 14.59 -3.26 5.01
N LEU A 59 13.90 -2.56 5.91
CA LEU A 59 12.96 -1.51 5.55
C LEU A 59 13.69 -0.33 4.88
N VAL A 60 13.29 -0.01 3.65
CA VAL A 60 13.80 1.16 2.92
C VAL A 60 12.70 2.21 2.80
N LEU A 61 12.95 3.40 3.34
CA LEU A 61 12.04 4.55 3.22
C LEU A 61 12.71 5.67 2.42
N GLY A 62 11.96 6.18 1.45
CA GLY A 62 12.28 7.40 0.72
C GLY A 62 12.15 8.67 1.56
N LYS A 63 12.38 9.80 0.91
CA LYS A 63 12.23 11.14 1.50
C LYS A 63 10.75 11.47 1.66
N MET A 64 10.41 12.21 2.71
CA MET A 64 9.06 12.74 2.91
C MET A 64 7.97 11.65 2.97
N VAL A 65 8.33 10.46 3.47
CA VAL A 65 7.36 9.38 3.69
C VAL A 65 6.58 9.63 4.99
N PHE A 66 5.29 9.33 5.00
CA PHE A 66 4.46 9.38 6.20
C PHE A 66 3.92 7.98 6.56
N ILE A 67 4.26 7.50 7.76
CA ILE A 67 3.68 6.30 8.36
C ILE A 67 2.82 6.72 9.56
N ASP A 68 1.50 6.55 9.46
CA ASP A 68 0.54 6.96 10.51
C ASP A 68 0.53 5.99 11.71
N ASP A 69 -0.24 6.33 12.74
CA ASP A 69 -0.45 5.45 13.91
C ASP A 69 -1.00 4.09 13.48
N TYR A 70 -0.58 3.03 14.18
CA TYR A 70 -1.13 1.69 14.02
C TYR A 70 -0.95 1.10 12.61
N VAL A 71 0.06 1.58 11.88
CA VAL A 71 0.57 0.86 10.71
C VAL A 71 1.46 -0.27 11.21
N THR A 72 1.31 -1.46 10.63
CA THR A 72 2.18 -2.60 10.89
C THR A 72 3.05 -2.86 9.67
N LEU A 73 4.36 -2.79 9.84
CA LEU A 73 5.36 -3.19 8.85
C LEU A 73 6.08 -4.43 9.40
N TYR A 74 5.80 -5.60 8.83
CA TYR A 74 6.28 -6.88 9.37
C TYR A 74 6.97 -7.71 8.29
N ALA A 75 8.27 -7.95 8.43
CA ALA A 75 9.00 -8.89 7.61
C ALA A 75 9.38 -10.10 8.44
N HIS A 76 8.89 -11.28 8.04
CA HIS A 76 9.31 -12.54 8.64
C HIS A 76 10.77 -12.84 8.29
N ARG A 77 11.40 -13.74 9.05
CA ARG A 77 12.79 -14.16 8.81
C ARG A 77 13.00 -14.72 7.40
N ASP A 78 12.01 -15.41 6.87
CA ASP A 78 12.02 -15.98 5.52
C ASP A 78 11.37 -15.07 4.48
N GLY A 79 10.91 -13.88 4.86
CA GLY A 79 10.31 -12.88 3.98
C GLY A 79 11.34 -12.02 3.26
N GLY A 80 10.86 -11.24 2.28
CA GLY A 80 11.66 -10.26 1.56
C GLY A 80 11.54 -8.85 2.14
N SER A 81 12.01 -7.86 1.37
CA SER A 81 12.09 -6.46 1.81
C SER A 81 10.79 -5.65 1.65
N ILE A 82 10.64 -4.60 2.46
CA ILE A 82 9.59 -3.58 2.30
C ILE A 82 10.26 -2.27 1.88
N ARG A 83 9.85 -1.70 0.74
CA ARG A 83 10.42 -0.46 0.19
C ARG A 83 9.32 0.54 -0.13
N ILE A 84 9.45 1.77 0.37
CA ILE A 84 8.45 2.83 0.17
C ILE A 84 9.13 4.08 -0.40
N GLY A 85 8.73 4.48 -1.60
CA GLY A 85 9.29 5.60 -2.34
C GLY A 85 8.95 6.99 -1.78
N ASP A 86 9.64 7.99 -2.31
CA ASP A 86 9.54 9.38 -1.86
C ASP A 86 8.10 9.93 -1.90
N PHE A 87 7.75 10.79 -0.94
CA PHE A 87 6.47 11.50 -0.83
C PHE A 87 5.22 10.60 -0.65
N SER A 88 5.42 9.30 -0.50
CA SER A 88 4.36 8.32 -0.28
C SER A 88 3.87 8.28 1.15
N SER A 89 2.68 7.74 1.37
CA SER A 89 2.12 7.61 2.72
C SER A 89 1.33 6.33 2.93
N VAL A 90 1.51 5.72 4.10
CA VAL A 90 0.76 4.57 4.58
C VAL A 90 -0.08 5.01 5.78
N GLN A 91 -1.40 4.92 5.63
CA GLN A 91 -2.35 5.37 6.64
C GLN A 91 -2.65 4.28 7.67
N ARG A 92 -3.23 4.71 8.80
CA ARG A 92 -3.50 3.88 9.98
C ARG A 92 -4.19 2.56 9.69
N TYR A 93 -3.89 1.56 10.52
CA TYR A 93 -4.44 0.21 10.47
C TYR A 93 -4.11 -0.56 9.19
N THR A 94 -3.18 -0.05 8.38
CA THR A 94 -2.68 -0.76 7.21
C THR A 94 -1.55 -1.69 7.62
N ILE A 95 -1.57 -2.91 7.07
CA ILE A 95 -0.57 -3.95 7.28
C ILE A 95 0.20 -4.14 5.98
N LEU A 96 1.53 -4.03 6.05
CA LEU A 96 2.46 -4.49 5.03
C LEU A 96 3.24 -5.66 5.62
N GLU A 97 3.05 -6.85 5.07
CA GLU A 97 3.65 -8.08 5.58
C GLU A 97 4.42 -8.82 4.49
N THR A 98 5.66 -9.24 4.76
CA THR A 98 6.46 -10.08 3.86
C THR A 98 6.78 -11.43 4.48
N ILE A 99 6.54 -12.52 3.75
CA ILE A 99 6.73 -13.90 4.19
C ILE A 99 7.30 -14.71 3.01
N ARG A 100 8.04 -15.81 3.26
CA ARG A 100 8.44 -16.79 2.22
C ARG A 100 8.96 -16.15 0.91
N GLY A 101 9.90 -15.20 1.02
CA GLY A 101 10.57 -14.53 -0.07
C GLY A 101 9.79 -13.41 -0.76
N GLY A 102 8.53 -13.16 -0.39
CA GLY A 102 7.73 -12.09 -0.99
C GLY A 102 8.25 -10.70 -0.62
N GLU A 103 8.26 -9.79 -1.59
CA GLU A 103 8.67 -8.39 -1.39
C GLU A 103 7.50 -7.42 -1.61
N ILE A 104 7.55 -6.27 -0.94
CA ILE A 104 6.62 -5.15 -1.16
C ILE A 104 7.42 -3.92 -1.61
N VAL A 105 7.13 -3.43 -2.81
CA VAL A 105 7.73 -2.22 -3.36
C VAL A 105 6.63 -1.23 -3.71
N ILE A 106 6.69 -0.03 -3.10
CA ILE A 106 5.76 1.07 -3.32
C ILE A 106 6.53 2.24 -3.92
N GLY A 107 6.06 2.74 -5.06
CA GLY A 107 6.63 3.87 -5.78
C GLY A 107 6.46 5.21 -5.05
N GLN A 108 6.84 6.28 -5.75
CA GLN A 108 6.79 7.65 -5.27
C GLN A 108 5.40 8.26 -5.39
N HIS A 109 5.09 9.25 -4.55
CA HIS A 109 3.80 9.96 -4.56
C HIS A 109 2.56 9.05 -4.44
N THR A 110 2.73 7.84 -3.91
CA THR A 110 1.69 6.83 -3.80
C THR A 110 1.03 6.89 -2.42
N HIS A 111 -0.30 6.74 -2.39
CA HIS A 111 -1.08 6.84 -1.16
C HIS A 111 -1.83 5.54 -0.87
N ILE A 112 -1.47 4.90 0.24
CA ILE A 112 -2.17 3.72 0.76
C ILE A 112 -3.07 4.18 1.91
N GLN A 113 -4.38 4.23 1.67
CA GLN A 113 -5.33 4.69 2.68
C GLN A 113 -5.56 3.64 3.78
N ALA A 114 -6.42 3.98 4.75
CA ALA A 114 -6.49 3.27 6.01
C ALA A 114 -7.06 1.86 5.88
N GLY A 115 -6.52 0.94 6.68
CA GLY A 115 -7.04 -0.42 6.81
C GLY A 115 -6.75 -1.32 5.62
N CYS A 116 -5.77 -0.99 4.76
CA CYS A 116 -5.37 -1.87 3.67
C CYS A 116 -4.56 -3.05 4.18
N ASN A 117 -4.61 -4.19 3.49
CA ASN A 117 -3.81 -5.37 3.81
C ASN A 117 -3.01 -5.82 2.60
N LEU A 118 -1.68 -5.69 2.67
CA LEU A 118 -0.75 -6.11 1.62
C LEU A 118 0.16 -7.17 2.23
N THR A 119 -0.13 -8.44 1.97
CA THR A 119 0.68 -9.56 2.46
C THR A 119 1.35 -10.21 1.26
N ALA A 120 2.65 -10.01 1.09
CA ALA A 120 3.46 -10.64 0.05
C ALA A 120 4.06 -11.94 0.57
N ALA A 121 3.59 -13.07 0.04
CA ALA A 121 4.21 -14.37 0.24
C ALA A 121 4.30 -15.11 -1.08
N LEU A 122 5.42 -15.79 -1.35
CA LEU A 122 5.78 -16.45 -2.62
C LEU A 122 5.88 -15.52 -3.85
N GLY A 123 4.89 -14.66 -4.06
CA GLY A 123 4.90 -13.58 -5.05
C GLY A 123 5.08 -12.21 -4.39
N ASN A 124 5.47 -11.24 -5.20
CA ASN A 124 5.74 -9.86 -4.81
C ASN A 124 4.51 -8.98 -5.01
N ILE A 125 4.48 -7.86 -4.31
CA ILE A 125 3.55 -6.75 -4.56
C ILE A 125 4.37 -5.55 -5.03
N ARG A 126 4.18 -5.14 -6.29
CA ARG A 126 4.81 -3.96 -6.87
C ARG A 126 3.77 -2.91 -7.20
N ILE A 127 3.87 -1.76 -6.55
CA ILE A 127 2.98 -0.62 -6.75
C ILE A 127 3.80 0.54 -7.33
N GLY A 128 3.37 1.07 -8.46
CA GLY A 128 4.01 2.17 -9.17
C GLY A 128 3.89 3.52 -8.48
N ASN A 129 4.17 4.57 -9.24
CA ASN A 129 4.14 5.95 -8.80
C ASN A 129 2.73 6.54 -8.94
N HIS A 130 2.40 7.52 -8.10
CA HIS A 130 1.11 8.23 -8.15
C HIS A 130 -0.12 7.33 -7.98
N VAL A 131 0.04 6.13 -7.41
CA VAL A 131 -1.06 5.19 -7.21
C VAL A 131 -1.90 5.62 -6.00
N GLN A 132 -3.22 5.44 -6.10
CA GLN A 132 -4.16 5.62 -5.01
C GLN A 132 -4.82 4.29 -4.65
N LEU A 133 -4.51 3.76 -3.47
CA LEU A 133 -5.32 2.72 -2.84
C LEU A 133 -6.28 3.38 -1.85
N ALA A 134 -7.57 3.31 -2.12
CA ALA A 134 -8.60 3.73 -1.18
C ALA A 134 -8.63 2.80 0.05
N PRO A 135 -9.40 3.15 1.11
CA PRO A 135 -9.43 2.35 2.33
C PRO A 135 -9.80 0.88 2.09
N ARG A 136 -9.25 0.00 2.91
CA ARG A 136 -9.61 -1.42 2.99
C ARG A 136 -9.36 -2.24 1.73
N CYS A 137 -8.44 -1.81 0.87
CA CYS A 137 -7.98 -2.67 -0.24
C CYS A 137 -7.12 -3.82 0.28
N ALA A 138 -7.15 -4.96 -0.41
CA ALA A 138 -6.37 -6.13 -0.08
C ALA A 138 -5.63 -6.71 -1.29
N LEU A 139 -4.33 -7.00 -1.15
CA LEU A 139 -3.49 -7.57 -2.20
C LEU A 139 -2.83 -8.84 -1.68
N TYR A 140 -3.11 -9.97 -2.32
CA TYR A 140 -2.60 -11.29 -1.94
C TYR A 140 -2.02 -12.03 -3.16
N PRO A 141 -0.69 -12.01 -3.37
CA PRO A 141 -0.02 -12.68 -4.48
C PRO A 141 0.16 -14.19 -4.23
N TYR A 142 -0.64 -14.80 -3.35
CA TYR A 142 -0.63 -16.23 -3.07
C TYR A 142 -2.01 -16.71 -2.62
N GLN A 143 -2.21 -18.02 -2.64
CA GLN A 143 -3.41 -18.73 -2.17
C GLN A 143 -3.02 -19.98 -1.39
N HIS A 144 -3.96 -20.53 -0.62
CA HIS A 144 -3.83 -21.89 -0.09
C HIS A 144 -4.25 -22.92 -1.15
N GLY A 145 -3.64 -24.10 -1.13
CA GLY A 145 -4.22 -25.27 -1.77
C GLY A 145 -5.63 -25.55 -1.22
N ILE A 146 -6.55 -25.92 -2.12
CA ILE A 146 -7.96 -26.17 -1.79
C ILE A 146 -8.49 -27.50 -2.34
N THR A 147 -7.67 -28.25 -3.07
CA THR A 147 -8.12 -29.46 -3.78
C THR A 147 -7.93 -30.75 -2.99
N ASP A 148 -7.03 -30.76 -2.00
CA ASP A 148 -6.86 -31.92 -1.11
C ASP A 148 -7.93 -31.88 -0.01
N LEU A 149 -8.88 -32.82 -0.06
CA LEU A 149 -9.98 -32.89 0.89
C LEU A 149 -9.60 -33.54 2.23
N ASN A 150 -8.44 -34.20 2.31
CA ASN A 150 -8.00 -34.94 3.49
C ASN A 150 -7.03 -34.13 4.38
N THR A 151 -6.47 -33.05 3.85
CA THR A 151 -5.53 -32.17 4.57
C THR A 151 -6.22 -30.85 4.95
N PRO A 152 -6.22 -30.45 6.24
CA PRO A 152 -6.74 -29.13 6.62
C PRO A 152 -6.07 -27.99 5.83
N ILE A 153 -6.82 -26.97 5.43
CA ILE A 153 -6.33 -25.82 4.61
C ILE A 153 -5.01 -25.24 5.13
N ALA A 154 -4.87 -25.10 6.46
CA ALA A 154 -3.66 -24.56 7.08
C ALA A 154 -2.39 -25.41 6.86
N LYS A 155 -2.55 -26.68 6.51
CA LYS A 155 -1.46 -27.62 6.19
C LYS A 155 -1.27 -27.82 4.68
N GLN A 156 -2.18 -27.31 3.85
CA GLN A 156 -2.04 -27.37 2.41
C GLN A 156 -0.97 -26.38 1.93
N PRO A 157 -0.23 -26.70 0.84
CA PRO A 157 0.82 -25.83 0.34
C PRO A 157 0.24 -24.48 -0.09
N LEU A 158 1.04 -23.43 0.07
CA LEU A 158 0.75 -22.15 -0.57
C LEU A 158 1.12 -22.23 -2.05
N THR A 159 0.30 -21.61 -2.90
CA THR A 159 0.51 -21.51 -4.34
C THR A 159 0.43 -20.06 -4.78
N THR A 160 0.99 -19.74 -5.94
CA THR A 160 0.96 -18.40 -6.52
C THR A 160 0.91 -18.50 -8.05
N LYS A 161 0.15 -17.61 -8.68
CA LYS A 161 0.18 -17.34 -10.13
C LYS A 161 1.22 -16.29 -10.51
N GLY A 162 1.99 -15.79 -9.55
CA GLY A 162 2.98 -14.75 -9.72
C GLY A 162 2.66 -13.48 -8.95
N ASP A 163 3.38 -12.42 -9.32
CA ASP A 163 3.34 -11.14 -8.64
C ASP A 163 2.02 -10.38 -8.86
N ILE A 164 1.70 -9.47 -7.95
CA ILE A 164 0.72 -8.41 -8.18
C ILE A 164 1.47 -7.15 -8.61
N ILE A 165 1.10 -6.61 -9.78
CA ILE A 165 1.69 -5.39 -10.32
C ILE A 165 0.60 -4.34 -10.48
N ILE A 166 0.73 -3.21 -9.80
CA ILE A 166 -0.11 -2.03 -9.96
C ILE A 166 0.76 -0.97 -10.62
N GLU A 167 0.48 -0.62 -11.87
CA GLU A 167 1.24 0.38 -12.60
C GLU A 167 0.89 1.81 -12.16
N ASP A 168 1.66 2.78 -12.64
CA ASP A 168 1.55 4.18 -12.24
C ASP A 168 0.14 4.78 -12.49
N ASP A 169 -0.23 5.77 -11.68
CA ASP A 169 -1.50 6.53 -11.77
C ASP A 169 -2.78 5.67 -11.66
N ALA A 170 -2.67 4.39 -11.32
CA ALA A 170 -3.83 3.54 -11.09
C ALA A 170 -4.58 3.97 -9.82
N TRP A 171 -5.91 3.83 -9.84
CA TRP A 171 -6.76 4.07 -8.69
C TRP A 171 -7.60 2.84 -8.36
N LEU A 172 -7.44 2.33 -7.14
CA LEU A 172 -8.24 1.25 -6.59
C LEU A 172 -9.24 1.82 -5.58
N GLY A 173 -10.53 1.65 -5.87
CA GLY A 173 -11.65 2.06 -5.02
C GLY A 173 -11.69 1.31 -3.69
N VAL A 174 -12.55 1.77 -2.77
CA VAL A 174 -12.65 1.23 -1.41
C VAL A 174 -12.91 -0.27 -1.46
N GLY A 175 -12.18 -1.07 -0.68
CA GLY A 175 -12.47 -2.50 -0.56
C GLY A 175 -12.12 -3.35 -1.78
N VAL A 176 -11.27 -2.86 -2.70
CA VAL A 176 -10.80 -3.66 -3.84
C VAL A 176 -9.89 -4.78 -3.37
N ILE A 177 -10.11 -5.99 -3.89
CA ILE A 177 -9.27 -7.17 -3.65
C ILE A 177 -8.57 -7.53 -4.96
N VAL A 178 -7.25 -7.68 -4.92
CA VAL A 178 -6.45 -8.09 -6.08
C VAL A 178 -5.84 -9.46 -5.82
N MET A 179 -6.10 -10.39 -6.74
CA MET A 179 -5.63 -11.77 -6.66
C MET A 179 -4.24 -11.92 -7.29
N ASP A 180 -3.62 -13.07 -7.04
CA ASP A 180 -2.30 -13.43 -7.49
C ASP A 180 -2.13 -13.42 -9.03
N GLY A 181 -0.94 -13.00 -9.48
CA GLY A 181 -0.59 -12.92 -10.90
C GLY A 181 -1.28 -11.82 -11.70
N VAL A 182 -1.92 -10.84 -11.04
CA VAL A 182 -2.66 -9.76 -11.71
C VAL A 182 -1.80 -8.51 -11.92
N THR A 183 -1.84 -7.98 -13.13
CA THR A 183 -1.36 -6.64 -13.50
C THR A 183 -2.53 -5.66 -13.69
N ILE A 184 -2.54 -4.56 -12.94
CA ILE A 184 -3.44 -3.42 -13.14
C ILE A 184 -2.65 -2.33 -13.87
N GLY A 185 -3.01 -2.10 -15.14
CA GLY A 185 -2.30 -1.22 -16.04
C GLY A 185 -2.36 0.26 -15.67
N ARG A 186 -1.44 1.04 -16.25
CA ARG A 186 -1.25 2.47 -15.99
C ARG A 186 -2.55 3.24 -16.11
N GLY A 187 -2.86 4.02 -15.09
CA GLY A 187 -4.06 4.86 -15.06
C GLY A 187 -5.38 4.08 -15.00
N ALA A 188 -5.39 2.76 -14.81
CA ALA A 188 -6.63 2.01 -14.67
C ALA A 188 -7.39 2.42 -13.39
N VAL A 189 -8.72 2.34 -13.44
CA VAL A 189 -9.62 2.63 -12.31
C VAL A 189 -10.40 1.39 -11.97
N ILE A 190 -10.21 0.90 -10.75
CA ILE A 190 -10.95 -0.23 -10.21
C ILE A 190 -12.05 0.30 -9.28
N GLY A 191 -13.31 0.01 -9.61
CA GLY A 191 -14.45 0.42 -8.79
C GLY A 191 -14.44 -0.23 -7.41
N ALA A 192 -15.09 0.43 -6.45
CA ALA A 192 -15.17 -0.03 -5.07
C ALA A 192 -15.75 -1.46 -4.98
N GLY A 193 -15.20 -2.26 -4.07
CA GLY A 193 -15.62 -3.63 -3.79
C GLY A 193 -15.31 -4.66 -4.88
N ALA A 194 -14.56 -4.29 -5.92
CA ALA A 194 -14.24 -5.23 -6.99
C ALA A 194 -13.23 -6.30 -6.55
N VAL A 195 -13.35 -7.50 -7.12
CA VAL A 195 -12.38 -8.61 -6.96
C VAL A 195 -11.69 -8.83 -8.30
N VAL A 196 -10.44 -8.40 -8.40
CA VAL A 196 -9.66 -8.43 -9.64
C VAL A 196 -8.94 -9.77 -9.74
N THR A 197 -9.39 -10.60 -10.68
CA THR A 197 -8.89 -11.97 -10.88
C THR A 197 -8.12 -12.17 -12.20
N LYS A 198 -8.01 -11.11 -13.01
CA LYS A 198 -7.33 -11.06 -14.30
C LYS A 198 -6.75 -9.67 -14.51
N ASP A 199 -5.78 -9.56 -15.39
CA ASP A 199 -5.17 -8.30 -15.76
C ASP A 199 -6.20 -7.27 -16.22
N ILE A 200 -5.97 -6.02 -15.85
CA ILE A 200 -6.78 -4.86 -16.24
C ILE A 200 -5.92 -3.99 -17.16
N PRO A 201 -6.35 -3.74 -18.41
CA PRO A 201 -5.58 -2.93 -19.35
C PRO A 201 -5.34 -1.50 -18.85
N PRO A 202 -4.30 -0.81 -19.35
CA PRO A 202 -4.10 0.61 -19.10
C PRO A 202 -5.35 1.43 -19.41
N LEU A 203 -5.59 2.47 -18.60
CA LEU A 203 -6.74 3.39 -18.68
C LEU A 203 -8.13 2.74 -18.55
N ALA A 204 -8.22 1.42 -18.40
CA ALA A 204 -9.50 0.73 -18.28
C ALA A 204 -10.20 1.06 -16.96
N ILE A 205 -11.52 1.08 -16.99
CA ILE A 205 -12.39 1.18 -15.83
C ILE A 205 -13.01 -0.22 -15.62
N ALA A 206 -12.75 -0.83 -14.47
CA ALA A 206 -13.22 -2.18 -14.17
C ALA A 206 -13.98 -2.24 -12.84
N VAL A 207 -15.08 -3.00 -12.80
CA VAL A 207 -15.95 -3.12 -11.61
C VAL A 207 -16.42 -4.57 -11.41
N GLY A 208 -16.89 -4.90 -10.21
CA GLY A 208 -17.55 -6.18 -9.91
C GLY A 208 -16.64 -7.28 -9.35
N ALA A 209 -17.23 -8.41 -9.02
CA ALA A 209 -16.55 -9.58 -8.45
C ALA A 209 -17.03 -10.85 -9.17
N PRO A 210 -16.25 -11.40 -10.14
CA PRO A 210 -14.95 -10.91 -10.60
C PRO A 210 -15.04 -9.62 -11.42
N ALA A 211 -13.99 -8.79 -11.37
CA ALA A 211 -13.93 -7.51 -12.05
C ALA A 211 -14.03 -7.67 -13.58
N ARG A 212 -14.77 -6.77 -14.22
CA ARG A 212 -14.92 -6.69 -15.68
C ARG A 212 -14.72 -5.24 -16.13
N VAL A 213 -14.00 -5.09 -17.24
CA VAL A 213 -13.83 -3.79 -17.90
C VAL A 213 -15.18 -3.33 -18.44
N ILE A 214 -15.59 -2.12 -18.08
CA ILE A 214 -16.86 -1.49 -18.51
C ILE A 214 -16.65 -0.27 -19.41
N GLY A 215 -15.39 0.14 -19.62
CA GLY A 215 -15.03 1.30 -20.40
C GLY A 215 -13.58 1.70 -20.16
N TYR A 216 -13.16 2.80 -20.76
CA TYR A 216 -11.83 3.37 -20.61
C TYR A 216 -11.94 4.86 -20.28
N ARG A 217 -10.97 5.38 -19.51
CA ARG A 217 -10.91 6.80 -19.11
C ARG A 217 -10.78 7.76 -20.30
N ASP A 218 -10.22 7.28 -21.41
CA ASP A 218 -10.04 8.05 -22.65
C ASP A 218 -11.27 7.99 -23.58
N GLY A 219 -12.32 7.28 -23.18
CA GLY A 219 -13.54 7.10 -23.98
C GLY A 219 -13.44 6.01 -25.04
N SER A 220 -12.34 5.25 -25.12
CA SER A 220 -12.24 4.11 -26.04
C SER A 220 -13.22 2.98 -25.65
N ASN A 221 -13.72 2.27 -26.67
CA ASN A 221 -14.73 1.23 -26.50
C ASN A 221 -14.05 -0.11 -26.18
N PRO A 222 -14.48 -0.86 -25.14
CA PRO A 222 -13.89 -2.15 -24.78
C PRO A 222 -13.90 -3.23 -25.86
N SER A 223 -14.69 -3.09 -26.93
CA SER A 223 -14.64 -3.99 -28.09
C SER A 223 -13.49 -3.70 -29.07
N HIS A 224 -12.77 -2.59 -28.93
CA HIS A 224 -11.61 -2.24 -29.75
C HIS A 224 -10.43 -1.80 -28.88
N PRO A 225 -9.59 -2.74 -28.42
CA PRO A 225 -8.35 -2.40 -27.75
C PRO A 225 -7.47 -1.58 -28.70
N GLN A 226 -6.94 -0.44 -28.23
CA GLN A 226 -5.95 0.33 -28.99
C GLN A 226 -4.74 -0.57 -29.30
N SER A 227 -4.40 -0.68 -30.58
CA SER A 227 -3.13 -1.24 -31.02
C SER A 227 -1.99 -0.40 -30.43
N GLN A 228 -1.13 -1.03 -29.64
CA GLN A 228 0.06 -0.39 -29.08
C GLN A 228 0.95 0.14 -30.22
N SER A 229 1.24 1.44 -30.21
CA SER A 229 2.24 2.11 -31.06
C SER A 229 3.60 2.13 -30.39
#